data_AF-A0ABD5BJK2-F1
#
_entry.id   AF-A0ABD5BJK2-F1
#
_cell.length_a   1.000
_cell.length_b   1.000
_cell.length_c   1.000
_cell.angle_alpha   90.00
_cell.angle_beta   90.00
_cell.angle_gamma   90.00
#
_symmetry.space_group_name_H-M   'P 1'
#
loop_
_entity.id
_entity.type
_entity.pdbx_description
1 polymer ?
#
loop_
_entity_poly.entity_id
_entity_poly.type
_entity_poly.pdbx_seq_one_letter_code
_entity_poly.pdbx_strand_id
1 'polypeptide(L)' 'MFASDIHGSLPATERVLELFAQNGADWLILLGDLLNHGPRNALPAGYQPAQVAERLNRYSDKIIAVRGNCDSE' A
#
# COMPACT_ATOMS: atom_id res chain seq x y z
N MET A 1 -5.05 -6.70 -9.83
CA MET A 1 -5.80 -6.37 -8.59
C MET A 1 -5.59 -4.89 -8.28
N PHE A 2 -6.58 -4.21 -7.69
CA PHE A 2 -6.48 -2.78 -7.34
C PHE A 2 -6.51 -2.60 -5.82
N ALA A 3 -5.74 -1.63 -5.31
CA ALA A 3 -5.79 -1.14 -3.93
C ALA A 3 -5.46 0.36 -3.88
N SER A 4 -5.92 1.05 -2.84
CA SER A 4 -5.78 2.51 -2.66
C SER A 4 -5.77 2.86 -1.18
N ASP A 5 -5.29 4.05 -0.83
CA ASP A 5 -5.43 4.69 0.49
C ASP A 5 -4.94 3.81 1.65
N ILE A 6 -3.78 3.16 1.45
CA ILE A 6 -3.18 2.27 2.47
C ILE A 6 -2.70 3.08 3.67
N HIS A 7 -2.23 4.31 3.46
CA HIS A 7 -1.87 5.27 4.50
C HIS A 7 -0.95 4.71 5.60
N GLY A 8 -0.03 3.80 5.25
CA GLY A 8 0.92 3.19 6.18
C GLY A 8 0.32 2.11 7.08
N SER A 9 -0.91 1.65 6.83
CA SER A 9 -1.56 0.56 7.56
C SER A 9 -0.94 -0.79 7.21
N LEU A 10 -0.15 -1.35 8.12
CA LEU A 10 0.45 -2.67 7.93
C LEU A 10 -0.59 -3.80 7.81
N PRO A 11 -1.62 -3.89 8.68
CA PRO A 11 -2.61 -4.96 8.58
C PRO A 11 -3.36 -4.94 7.25
N ALA A 12 -3.68 -3.74 6.73
CA ALA A 12 -4.32 -3.61 5.42
C ALA A 12 -3.37 -4.05 4.29
N THR A 13 -2.09 -3.65 4.37
CA THR A 13 -1.07 -4.04 3.40
C THR A 13 -0.90 -5.55 3.33
N GLU A 14 -0.75 -6.23 4.47
CA GLU A 14 -0.61 -7.68 4.53
C GLU A 14 -1.84 -8.39 3.94
N ARG A 15 -3.04 -7.90 4.26
CA ARG A 15 -4.28 -8.45 3.71
C ARG A 15 -4.39 -8.28 2.19
N VAL A 16 -3.99 -7.13 1.66
CA VAL A 16 -3.95 -6.88 0.20
C VAL A 16 -2.97 -7.84 -0.48
N LEU A 17 -1.78 -8.03 0.10
CA LEU A 17 -0.76 -8.92 -0.46
C LEU A 17 -1.18 -10.39 -0.43
N GLU A 18 -1.85 -10.84 0.64
CA GLU A 18 -2.44 -12.19 0.69
C GLU A 18 -3.48 -12.40 -0.42
N LEU A 19 -4.40 -11.44 -0.58
CA LEU A 19 -5.44 -11.49 -1.61
C LEU A 19 -4.83 -11.45 -3.02
N PHE A 20 -3.76 -10.68 -3.21
CA PHE A 20 -3.03 -10.62 -4.47
C PHE A 20 -2.39 -11.97 -4.81
N ALA A 21 -1.72 -12.60 -3.84
CA ALA A 21 -1.12 -13.91 -4.01
C ALA A 21 -2.16 -15.01 -4.30
N GLN A 22 -3.35 -14.93 -3.69
CA GLN A 22 -4.43 -15.91 -3.88
C GLN A 22 -5.19 -15.74 -5.20
N ASN A 23 -5.37 -14.51 -5.68
CA ASN A 23 -6.16 -14.24 -6.90
C ASN A 23 -5.42 -14.59 -8.21
N GLY A 24 -4.11 -14.83 -8.17
CA GLY A 24 -3.32 -15.11 -9.38
C GLY A 24 -3.29 -13.94 -10.37
N ALA A 25 -3.49 -12.71 -9.90
CA ALA A 25 -3.41 -11.53 -10.76
C ALA A 25 -1.97 -11.25 -11.18
N ASP A 26 -1.77 -10.83 -12.44
CA ASP A 26 -0.43 -10.51 -12.95
C ASP A 26 0.16 -9.25 -12.30
N TRP A 27 -0.69 -8.25 -12.03
CA TRP A 27 -0.29 -6.94 -11.53
C TRP A 27 -1.11 -6.49 -10.31
N LEU A 28 -0.43 -5.82 -9.38
CA LEU A 28 -1.03 -5.07 -8.29
C LEU A 28 -0.97 -3.57 -8.63
N ILE A 29 -2.13 -2.97 -8.87
CA ILE A 29 -2.29 -1.56 -9.23
C ILE A 29 -2.60 -0.77 -7.97
N LEU A 30 -1.70 0.15 -7.59
CA LEU A 30 -1.82 1.00 -6.40
C LEU A 30 -2.19 2.43 -6.78
N LEU A 31 -3.31 2.93 -6.27
CA LEU A 31 -3.88 4.22 -6.67
C LEU A 31 -3.42 5.42 -5.82
N GLY A 32 -2.31 5.26 -5.09
CA GLY A 32 -1.68 6.32 -4.29
C GLY A 32 -2.01 6.26 -2.80
N ASP A 33 -1.42 7.21 -2.06
CA ASP A 33 -1.58 7.42 -0.62
C ASP A 33 -1.17 6.18 0.19
N LEU A 34 0.10 5.77 0.00
CA LEU A 34 0.57 4.45 0.45
C LEU A 34 1.16 4.47 1.86
N LEU A 35 1.97 5.49 2.18
CA LEU A 35 2.80 5.49 3.38
C LEU A 35 2.40 6.57 4.38
N ASN A 36 2.15 7.78 3.89
CA ASN A 36 1.80 8.91 4.72
C ASN A 36 0.34 8.78 5.17
N HIS A 37 0.05 8.90 6.46
CA HIS A 37 -1.33 8.91 6.96
C HIS A 37 -2.12 10.15 6.47
N GLY A 38 -1.42 11.23 6.12
CA GLY A 38 -2.01 12.49 5.70
C GLY A 38 -2.29 13.41 6.89
N PRO A 39 -1.96 14.72 6.79
CA PRO A 39 -1.97 15.65 7.94
C PRO A 39 -3.36 15.89 8.55
N ARG A 40 -4.43 15.51 7.85
CA ARG A 40 -5.82 15.68 8.29
C ARG A 40 -6.44 14.41 8.86
N ASN A 41 -5.74 13.28 8.80
CA ASN A 41 -6.26 11.98 9.20
C ASN A 41 -5.65 11.53 10.53
N ALA A 42 -6.45 10.83 11.33
CA ALA A 42 -5.92 10.07 12.47
C ALA A 42 -4.98 8.96 11.98
N LEU A 43 -4.05 8.53 12.85
CA LEU A 43 -3.20 7.40 12.54
C LEU A 43 -4.05 6.15 12.33
N PRO A 44 -3.89 5.43 11.20
CA PRO A 44 -4.61 4.19 10.99
C PRO A 44 -4.13 3.10 11.95
N ALA A 45 -4.99 2.10 12.17
CA ALA A 45 -4.65 0.96 13.01
C ALA A 45 -3.41 0.23 12.47
N GLY A 46 -2.39 0.03 13.33
CA GLY A 46 -1.15 -0.62 12.92
C GLY A 46 -0.28 0.20 11.96
N TYR A 47 -0.33 1.53 12.06
CA TYR A 47 0.50 2.46 11.28
C TYR A 47 2.01 2.15 11.42
N GLN A 48 2.59 1.52 10.39
CA GLN A 48 4.00 1.14 10.33
C GLN A 48 4.55 1.35 8.91
N PRO A 49 4.71 2.61 8.44
CA PRO A 49 5.08 2.94 7.06
C PRO A 49 6.36 2.26 6.56
N ALA A 50 7.38 2.17 7.42
CA ALA A 50 8.64 1.51 7.08
C ALA A 50 8.45 0.03 6.74
N GLN A 51 7.62 -0.67 7.50
CA GLN A 51 7.30 -2.07 7.23
C GLN A 51 6.41 -2.20 6.00
N VAL A 52 5.43 -1.30 5.80
CA VAL A 52 4.63 -1.27 4.57
C VAL A 52 5.52 -1.17 3.33
N ALA A 53 6.50 -0.25 3.33
CA ALA A 53 7.46 -0.13 2.24
C ALA A 53 8.26 -1.42 2.03
N GLU A 54 8.75 -2.06 3.11
CA GLU A 54 9.46 -3.33 3.01
C GLU A 54 8.58 -4.43 2.40
N ARG A 55 7.31 -4.53 2.79
CA ARG A 55 6.37 -5.54 2.27
C ARG A 55 6.06 -5.31 0.80
N LEU A 56 5.78 -4.06 0.40
CA LEU A 56 5.49 -3.71 -0.99
C LEU A 56 6.71 -3.93 -1.90
N ASN A 57 7.92 -3.61 -1.43
CA ASN A 57 9.16 -3.79 -2.22
C ASN A 57 9.41 -5.24 -2.64
N ARG A 58 8.92 -6.23 -1.89
CA ARG A 58 9.01 -7.66 -2.25
C ARG A 58 8.22 -8.02 -3.51
N TYR A 59 7.30 -7.16 -3.94
CA TYR A 59 6.46 -7.32 -5.13
C TYR A 59 6.69 -6.19 -6.14
N SER A 60 7.81 -5.47 -6.05
CA SER A 60 8.11 -4.30 -6.88
C SER A 60 8.10 -4.59 -8.38
N ASP A 61 8.43 -5.82 -8.79
CA ASP A 61 8.37 -6.31 -10.17
C ASP A 61 6.93 -6.49 -10.70
N LYS A 62 5.93 -6.51 -9.82
CA LYS A 62 4.51 -6.72 -10.15
C LYS A 62 3.61 -5.57 -9.73
N ILE A 63 4.17 -4.47 -9.23
CA ILE A 63 3.42 -3.30 -8.80
C ILE A 63 3.47 -2.22 -9.86
N ILE A 64 2.31 -1.67 -10.20
CA ILE A 64 2.19 -0.41 -10.93
C ILE A 64 1.50 0.56 -9.99
N ALA A 65 2.16 1.67 -9.66
CA ALA A 65 1.63 2.66 -8.73
C ALA A 65 1.50 4.03 -9.40
N VAL A 66 0.47 4.78 -9.02
CA VAL A 66 0.34 6.20 -9.33
C VAL A 66 0.44 7.00 -8.04
N ARG A 67 0.91 8.25 -8.15
CA ARG A 67 1.13 9.14 -7.00
C ARG A 67 -0.22 9.66 -6.46
N GLY A 68 -0.47 9.47 -5.17
CA GLY A 68 -1.56 10.10 -4.44
C GLY A 68 -1.20 11.49 -3.91
N ASN A 69 -2.17 12.19 -3.31
CA ASN A 69 -1.95 13.55 -2.79
C ASN A 69 -1.17 13.61 -1.47
N CYS A 70 -1.13 12.53 -0.70
CA CYS A 70 -0.35 12.43 0.53
C CYS A 70 1.05 11.84 0.31
N ASP A 71 1.32 11.30 -0.88
CA ASP A 71 2.65 10.81 -1.25
C ASP A 71 3.59 12.00 -1.51
N SER A 72 4.72 12.03 -0.80
CA SER A 72 5.79 13.02 -1.00
C SER A 72 6.64 12.68 -2.22
N GLU A 73 7.32 13.69 -2.79
CA GLU A 73 8.38 13.46 -3.81
C GLU A 73 9.59 12.71 -3.26
#